data_AF-A0A1I1I537-F1
#
_entry.id   AF-A0A1I1I537-F1
#
_cell.length_a   1.000
_cell.length_b   1.000
_cell.length_c   1.000
_cell.angle_alpha   90.00
_cell.angle_beta   90.00
_cell.angle_gamma   90.00
#
_symmetry.space_group_name_H-M   'P 1'
#
loop_
_entity.id
_entity.type
_entity.pdbx_description
1 polymer ?
#
loop_
_entity_poly.entity_id
_entity_poly.type
_entity_poly.pdbx_seq_one_letter_code
_entity_poly.pdbx_strand_id
1 'polypeptide(L)'
;MNNLATLYQTGVWGLKDSNKVLVPRNPEAAMALTENAMRMGVPLAYAVMGNYYADGFIVKKDPTAAWAFWQKAADMGSSYAQFTIGRSLNAALEKDEPERERWSNEVIGLKMLECAFAQGNGDAAEALGIEYDVIQKDKSRALHYFHEGVKFGSAGSADYLPGEFQKVGGLAPSGVDNSRADRYRVFKKALEHNPDLRFPNLDNVLPLPPTKLPQWSGKSEDLINAAK
;
A
#
# COMPACT_ATOMS: atom_id res chain seq x y z
N MET A 1 3.33 -5.63 1.95
CA MET A 1 4.69 -5.99 2.46
C MET A 1 4.82 -7.51 2.53
N ASN A 2 5.93 -8.10 2.05
CA ASN A 2 6.15 -9.55 2.02
C ASN A 2 7.26 -9.96 3.01
N ASN A 3 7.01 -10.96 3.85
CA ASN A 3 8.02 -11.52 4.76
C ASN A 3 7.79 -13.03 4.95
N LEU A 4 8.79 -13.72 5.48
CA LEU A 4 8.78 -15.18 5.60
C LEU A 4 7.69 -15.70 6.56
N ALA A 5 7.39 -15.00 7.65
CA ALA A 5 6.31 -15.40 8.56
C ALA A 5 4.94 -15.31 7.87
N THR A 6 4.71 -14.25 7.10
CA THR A 6 3.50 -14.09 6.28
C THR A 6 3.44 -15.12 5.14
N LEU A 7 4.57 -15.50 4.55
CA LEU A 7 4.61 -16.60 3.57
C LEU A 7 4.16 -17.92 4.18
N TYR A 8 4.66 -18.29 5.36
CA TYR A 8 4.23 -19.51 6.05
C TYR A 8 2.79 -19.43 6.57
N GLN A 9 2.29 -18.23 6.87
CA GLN A 9 0.89 -18.02 7.22
C GLN A 9 -0.04 -18.25 6.01
N THR A 10 0.24 -17.61 4.88
CA THR A 10 -0.71 -17.54 3.74
C THR A 10 -0.46 -18.61 2.68
N GLY A 11 0.79 -19.06 2.55
CA GLY A 11 1.29 -19.88 1.46
C GLY A 11 1.61 -19.10 0.18
N VAL A 12 1.50 -17.76 0.20
CA VAL A 12 1.61 -16.88 -0.98
C VAL A 12 2.61 -15.76 -0.70
N TRP A 13 3.46 -15.44 -1.69
CA TRP A 13 4.42 -14.33 -1.61
C TRP A 13 3.97 -13.16 -2.48
N GLY A 14 3.32 -12.14 -1.91
CA GLY A 14 3.05 -10.89 -2.63
C GLY A 14 2.24 -10.98 -3.93
N LEU A 15 1.64 -12.14 -4.24
CA LEU A 15 0.87 -12.36 -5.45
C LEU A 15 -0.61 -12.12 -5.20
N LYS A 16 -1.29 -11.51 -6.18
CA LYS A 16 -2.74 -11.32 -6.19
C LYS A 16 -3.51 -12.62 -6.47
N ASP A 17 -2.88 -13.60 -7.12
CA ASP A 17 -3.48 -14.92 -7.36
C ASP A 17 -3.32 -15.81 -6.11
N SER A 18 -4.27 -15.69 -5.19
CA SER A 18 -4.34 -16.47 -3.95
C SER A 18 -4.46 -17.99 -4.19
N ASN A 19 -4.70 -18.43 -5.42
CA ASN A 19 -4.83 -19.85 -5.76
C ASN A 19 -3.48 -20.52 -6.03
N LYS A 20 -2.39 -19.74 -6.19
CA LYS A 20 -1.04 -20.29 -6.36
C LYS A 20 -0.29 -20.31 -5.04
N VAL A 21 -0.53 -21.37 -4.26
CA VAL A 21 0.25 -21.67 -3.05
C VAL A 21 1.68 -22.03 -3.47
N LEU A 22 2.65 -21.20 -3.07
CA LEU A 22 4.08 -21.39 -3.36
C LEU A 22 4.74 -22.36 -2.36
N VAL A 23 4.31 -22.29 -1.10
CA VAL A 23 4.81 -23.13 0.00
C VAL A 23 3.62 -23.56 0.85
N PRO A 24 3.55 -24.82 1.33
CA PRO A 24 2.52 -25.23 2.27
C PRO A 24 2.47 -24.32 3.49
N ARG A 25 1.25 -23.99 3.95
CA ARG A 25 1.07 -23.22 5.18
C ARG A 25 1.66 -23.98 6.36
N ASN A 26 2.32 -23.25 7.25
CA ASN A 26 2.96 -23.78 8.45
C ASN A 26 2.75 -22.80 9.61
N PRO A 27 1.62 -22.94 10.35
CA PRO A 27 1.29 -22.08 11.48
C PRO A 27 2.37 -22.04 12.56
N GLU A 28 3.01 -23.18 12.84
CA GLU A 28 4.06 -23.31 13.85
C GLU A 28 5.30 -22.50 13.46
N ALA A 29 5.75 -22.62 12.20
CA ALA A 29 6.88 -21.84 11.69
C ALA A 29 6.57 -20.35 11.63
N ALA A 30 5.36 -19.98 11.20
CA ALA A 30 4.91 -18.58 11.15
C ALA A 30 4.91 -17.95 12.55
N MET A 31 4.36 -18.67 13.55
CA MET A 31 4.37 -18.24 14.95
C MET A 31 5.80 -18.12 15.48
N ALA A 32 6.64 -19.15 15.32
CA ALA A 32 8.00 -19.16 15.83
C ALA A 32 8.87 -18.03 15.26
N LEU A 33 8.76 -17.75 13.96
CA LEU A 33 9.45 -16.63 13.31
C LEU A 33 8.97 -15.28 13.86
N THR A 34 7.66 -15.12 14.03
CA THR A 34 7.06 -13.88 14.55
C THR A 34 7.48 -13.62 15.99
N GLU A 35 7.39 -14.62 16.87
CA GLU A 35 7.84 -14.49 18.26
C GLU A 35 9.33 -14.18 18.36
N ASN A 36 10.15 -14.79 17.49
CA ASN A 36 11.58 -14.50 17.47
C ASN A 36 11.87 -13.05 17.09
N ALA A 37 11.20 -12.55 16.05
CA ALA A 37 11.32 -11.16 15.65
C ALA A 37 10.78 -10.18 16.71
N MET A 38 9.73 -10.55 17.44
CA MET A 38 9.24 -9.78 18.60
C MET A 38 10.28 -9.74 19.73
N ARG A 39 10.97 -10.85 20.04
CA ARG A 39 12.07 -10.88 21.02
C ARG A 39 13.24 -9.99 20.60
N MET A 40 13.45 -9.82 19.30
CA MET A 40 14.45 -8.89 18.74
C MET A 40 13.97 -7.43 18.69
N GLY A 41 12.73 -7.14 19.13
CA GLY A 41 12.19 -5.78 19.15
C GLY A 41 11.76 -5.25 17.77
N VAL A 42 11.54 -6.12 16.78
CA VAL A 42 11.13 -5.71 15.43
C VAL A 42 9.67 -5.21 15.45
N PRO A 43 9.38 -3.93 15.14
CA PRO A 43 8.02 -3.38 15.22
C PRO A 43 7.01 -4.12 14.34
N LEU A 44 7.44 -4.52 13.13
CA LEU A 44 6.60 -5.27 12.18
C LEU A 44 6.10 -6.60 12.76
N ALA A 45 6.88 -7.27 13.62
CA ALA A 45 6.52 -8.57 14.16
C ALA A 45 5.30 -8.48 15.10
N TYR A 46 5.20 -7.40 15.87
CA TYR A 46 3.99 -7.11 16.65
C TYR A 46 2.78 -6.91 15.75
N ALA A 47 2.94 -6.25 14.60
CA ALA A 47 1.85 -6.05 13.66
C ALA A 47 1.39 -7.38 13.02
N VAL A 48 2.34 -8.26 12.68
CA VAL A 48 2.06 -9.62 12.17
C VAL A 48 1.33 -10.46 13.22
N MET A 49 1.74 -10.39 14.50
CA MET A 49 1.00 -11.03 15.58
C MET A 49 -0.43 -10.49 15.70
N GLY A 50 -0.62 -9.18 15.53
CA GLY A 50 -1.95 -8.57 15.48
C GLY A 50 -2.83 -9.16 14.39
N ASN A 51 -2.27 -9.40 13.19
CA ASN A 51 -2.99 -10.06 12.10
C ASN A 51 -3.39 -11.51 12.45
N TYR A 52 -2.54 -12.25 13.17
CA TYR A 52 -2.88 -13.62 13.59
C TYR A 52 -4.16 -13.64 14.46
N TYR A 53 -4.28 -12.69 15.38
CA TYR A 53 -5.47 -12.52 16.22
C TYR A 53 -6.67 -11.93 15.47
N ALA A 54 -6.45 -11.08 14.46
CA ALA A 54 -7.53 -10.52 13.64
C ALA A 54 -8.18 -11.58 12.74
N ASP A 55 -7.35 -12.40 12.09
CA ASP A 55 -7.80 -13.37 11.10
C ASP A 55 -8.29 -14.68 11.73
N GLY A 56 -7.67 -15.09 12.85
CA GLY A 56 -8.04 -16.31 13.55
C GLY A 56 -7.48 -17.61 12.95
N PHE A 57 -6.56 -17.54 11.98
CA PHE A 57 -6.02 -18.72 11.28
C PHE A 57 -4.96 -19.48 12.08
N ILE A 58 -4.11 -18.77 12.82
CA ILE A 58 -3.00 -19.37 13.60
C ILE A 58 -3.36 -19.45 15.08
N VAL A 59 -4.07 -18.45 15.60
CA VAL A 59 -4.57 -18.37 16.97
C VAL A 59 -6.07 -18.13 16.95
N LYS A 60 -6.77 -18.37 18.05
CA LYS A 60 -8.20 -18.03 18.16
C LYS A 60 -8.39 -16.53 17.89
N LYS A 61 -9.34 -16.19 17.02
CA LYS A 61 -9.68 -14.80 16.70
C LYS A 61 -10.00 -14.00 17.97
N ASP A 62 -9.33 -12.87 18.14
CA ASP A 62 -9.51 -11.92 19.22
C ASP A 62 -9.22 -10.50 18.70
N PRO A 63 -10.25 -9.74 18.30
CA PRO A 63 -10.07 -8.38 17.80
C PRO A 63 -9.44 -7.43 18.83
N THR A 64 -9.66 -7.65 20.13
CA THR A 64 -9.08 -6.78 21.18
C THR A 64 -7.57 -6.98 21.25
N ALA A 65 -7.12 -8.24 21.23
CA ALA A 65 -5.71 -8.57 21.17
C ALA A 65 -5.07 -8.04 19.88
N ALA A 66 -5.74 -8.19 18.73
CA ALA A 66 -5.26 -7.67 17.44
C ALA A 66 -4.97 -6.16 17.49
N TRP A 67 -5.93 -5.37 17.99
CA TRP A 67 -5.78 -3.92 18.15
C TRP A 67 -4.66 -3.56 19.12
N ALA A 68 -4.51 -4.27 20.24
CA ALA A 68 -3.43 -4.02 21.18
C ALA A 68 -2.04 -4.26 20.54
N PHE A 69 -1.91 -5.32 19.73
CA PHE A 69 -0.68 -5.63 19.00
C PHE A 69 -0.38 -4.60 17.91
N TRP A 70 -1.37 -4.20 17.12
CA TRP A 70 -1.21 -3.15 16.12
C TRP A 70 -0.85 -1.80 16.75
N GLN A 71 -1.51 -1.42 17.84
CA GLN A 71 -1.19 -0.18 18.55
C GLN A 71 0.25 -0.18 19.04
N LYS A 72 0.68 -1.26 19.71
CA LYS A 72 2.08 -1.40 20.14
C LYS A 72 3.05 -1.31 18.97
N ALA A 73 2.75 -1.96 17.85
CA ALA A 73 3.59 -1.90 16.66
C ALA A 73 3.67 -0.47 16.08
N ALA A 74 2.56 0.26 16.06
CA ALA A 74 2.49 1.64 15.59
C ALA A 74 3.26 2.60 16.50
N ASP A 75 3.17 2.44 17.83
CA ASP A 75 3.95 3.18 18.82
C ASP A 75 5.46 2.94 18.65
N MET A 76 5.83 1.74 18.20
CA MET A 76 7.20 1.38 17.85
C MET A 76 7.63 1.83 16.45
N GLY A 77 6.79 2.57 15.72
CA GLY A 77 7.09 3.12 14.40
C GLY A 77 6.91 2.14 13.24
N SER A 78 6.09 1.09 13.37
CA SER A 78 5.76 0.23 12.24
C SER A 78 4.83 0.96 11.27
N SER A 79 5.35 1.36 10.11
CA SER A 79 4.54 1.96 9.03
C SER A 79 3.40 1.05 8.58
N TYR A 80 3.58 -0.28 8.64
CA TYR A 80 2.52 -1.24 8.33
C TYR A 80 1.40 -1.18 9.36
N ALA A 81 1.71 -1.11 10.66
CA ALA A 81 0.69 -1.03 11.70
C ALA A 81 -0.05 0.32 11.69
N GLN A 82 0.67 1.41 11.45
CA GLN A 82 0.08 2.74 11.28
C GLN A 82 -0.86 2.76 10.06
N PHE A 83 -0.47 2.15 8.95
CA PHE A 83 -1.36 1.94 7.81
C PHE A 83 -2.61 1.13 8.20
N THR A 84 -2.43 -0.02 8.85
CA THR A 84 -3.55 -0.89 9.26
C THR A 84 -4.54 -0.15 10.15
N ILE A 85 -4.06 0.51 11.21
CA ILE A 85 -4.90 1.34 12.10
C ILE A 85 -5.55 2.48 11.32
N GLY A 86 -4.77 3.16 10.48
CA GLY A 86 -5.21 4.30 9.69
C GLY A 86 -6.40 3.95 8.80
N ARG A 87 -6.31 2.82 8.10
CA ARG A 87 -7.39 2.30 7.27
C ARG A 87 -8.57 1.83 8.10
N SER A 88 -8.35 1.09 9.19
CA SER A 88 -9.43 0.58 10.05
C SER A 88 -10.23 1.67 10.77
N LEU A 89 -9.63 2.83 11.06
CA LEU A 89 -10.32 3.97 11.66
C LEU A 89 -11.01 4.88 10.63
N ASN A 90 -10.67 4.75 9.34
CA ASN A 90 -11.25 5.57 8.29
C ASN A 90 -12.42 4.81 7.61
N ALA A 91 -13.62 4.97 8.17
CA ALA A 91 -14.84 4.34 7.65
C ALA A 91 -15.15 4.70 6.19
N ALA A 92 -14.70 5.87 5.73
CA ALA A 92 -14.92 6.32 4.35
C ALA A 92 -14.22 5.41 3.32
N LEU A 93 -13.14 4.73 3.73
CA LEU A 93 -12.39 3.77 2.92
C LEU A 93 -12.94 2.33 2.98
N GLU A 94 -13.85 2.02 3.90
CA GLU A 94 -14.37 0.66 4.12
C GLU A 94 -15.92 0.66 4.27
N LYS A 95 -16.60 1.18 3.24
CA LYS A 95 -18.07 1.40 3.21
C LYS A 95 -18.93 0.15 3.37
N ASP A 96 -18.36 -1.04 3.22
CA ASP A 96 -19.07 -2.32 3.30
C ASP A 96 -19.16 -2.87 4.74
N GLU A 97 -18.57 -2.18 5.73
CA GLU A 97 -18.65 -2.57 7.15
C GLU A 97 -19.30 -1.47 8.02
N PRO A 98 -20.63 -1.29 7.98
CA PRO A 98 -21.33 -0.21 8.68
C PRO A 98 -21.18 -0.26 10.22
N GLU A 99 -20.91 -1.43 10.80
CA GLU A 99 -20.61 -1.53 12.24
C GLU A 99 -19.29 -0.85 12.63
N ARG A 100 -18.35 -0.64 11.68
CA ARG A 100 -17.10 0.08 11.91
C ARG A 100 -17.30 1.60 12.04
N GLU A 101 -18.39 2.17 11.55
CA GLU A 101 -18.70 3.59 11.77
C GLU A 101 -18.74 3.94 13.26
N ARG A 102 -19.13 2.99 14.11
CA ARG A 102 -19.19 3.18 15.56
C ARG A 102 -17.83 3.42 16.20
N TRP A 103 -16.76 2.91 15.60
CA TRP A 103 -15.39 2.96 16.12
C TRP A 103 -14.45 3.76 15.22
N SER A 104 -15.01 4.42 14.20
CA SER A 104 -14.23 5.24 13.28
C SER A 104 -13.69 6.48 14.00
N ASN A 105 -12.51 6.90 13.57
CA ASN A 105 -11.92 8.17 13.98
C ASN A 105 -11.08 8.67 12.81
N GLU A 106 -11.73 9.33 11.86
CA GLU A 106 -11.11 9.78 10.61
C GLU A 106 -9.89 10.67 10.87
N VAL A 107 -9.94 11.55 11.87
CA VAL A 107 -8.83 12.44 12.21
C VAL A 107 -7.58 11.67 12.62
N ILE A 108 -7.72 10.65 13.46
CA ILE A 108 -6.60 9.80 13.87
C ILE A 108 -6.22 8.86 12.72
N GLY A 109 -7.19 8.34 11.99
CA GLY A 109 -6.98 7.47 10.83
C GLY A 109 -6.11 8.13 9.77
N LEU A 110 -6.44 9.36 9.38
CA LEU A 110 -5.66 10.16 8.42
C LEU A 110 -4.25 10.43 8.93
N LYS A 111 -4.07 10.84 10.19
CA LYS A 111 -2.74 11.05 10.76
C LYS A 111 -1.89 9.79 10.74
N MET A 112 -2.48 8.63 11.04
CA MET A 112 -1.77 7.35 10.98
C MET A 112 -1.36 6.99 9.55
N LEU A 113 -2.23 7.23 8.57
CA LEU A 113 -1.90 7.06 7.15
C LEU A 113 -0.78 8.02 6.72
N GLU A 114 -0.83 9.29 7.12
CA GLU A 114 0.22 10.29 6.85
C GLU A 114 1.57 9.89 7.47
N CYS A 115 1.57 9.38 8.71
CA CYS A 115 2.78 8.85 9.35
C CYS A 115 3.36 7.65 8.58
N ALA A 116 2.51 6.72 8.15
CA ALA A 116 2.94 5.58 7.35
C ALA A 116 3.48 6.03 5.97
N PHE A 117 2.81 6.98 5.32
CA PHE A 117 3.23 7.57 4.06
C PHE A 117 4.60 8.25 4.17
N ALA A 118 4.83 9.02 5.24
CA ALA A 118 6.11 9.70 5.48
C ALA A 118 7.30 8.72 5.64
N GLN A 119 7.01 7.44 5.92
CA GLN A 119 8.01 6.36 5.98
C GLN A 119 8.16 5.60 4.66
N GLY A 120 7.54 6.07 3.57
CA GLY A 120 7.58 5.42 2.26
C GLY A 120 6.66 4.21 2.13
N ASN A 121 5.55 4.17 2.87
CA ASN A 121 4.56 3.11 2.74
C ASN A 121 3.65 3.37 1.52
N GLY A 122 3.78 2.54 0.49
CA GLY A 122 2.98 2.64 -0.73
C GLY A 122 1.49 2.35 -0.52
N ASP A 123 1.12 1.43 0.38
CA ASP A 123 -0.28 1.12 0.66
C ASP A 123 -0.97 2.31 1.36
N ALA A 124 -0.25 3.02 2.22
CA ALA A 124 -0.71 4.26 2.83
C ALA A 124 -0.83 5.40 1.81
N ALA A 125 0.12 5.50 0.87
CA ALA A 125 0.05 6.46 -0.23
C ALA A 125 -1.20 6.24 -1.10
N GLU A 126 -1.53 4.99 -1.42
CA GLU A 126 -2.74 4.63 -2.15
C GLU A 126 -4.00 5.03 -1.37
N ALA A 127 -4.06 4.69 -0.08
CA ALA A 127 -5.20 5.04 0.78
C ALA A 127 -5.41 6.55 0.86
N LEU A 128 -4.34 7.34 1.01
CA LEU A 128 -4.41 8.81 0.98
C LEU A 128 -4.82 9.32 -0.41
N GLY A 129 -4.32 8.71 -1.49
CA GLY A 129 -4.75 9.04 -2.85
C GLY A 129 -6.27 8.91 -3.03
N ILE A 130 -6.84 7.78 -2.57
CA ILE A 130 -8.28 7.51 -2.63
C ILE A 130 -9.06 8.49 -1.75
N GLU A 131 -8.61 8.72 -0.52
CA GLU A 131 -9.21 9.68 0.40
C GLU A 131 -9.33 11.07 -0.25
N TYR A 132 -8.23 11.58 -0.79
CA TYR A 132 -8.22 12.91 -1.37
C TYR A 132 -9.01 13.01 -2.68
N ASP A 133 -9.04 11.96 -3.52
CA ASP A 133 -9.84 11.99 -4.74
C ASP A 133 -11.35 11.83 -4.47
N VAL A 134 -11.71 10.84 -3.66
CA VAL A 134 -13.09 10.39 -3.52
C VAL A 134 -13.82 11.13 -2.41
N ILE A 135 -13.18 11.40 -1.28
CA ILE A 135 -13.81 11.99 -0.09
C ILE A 135 -13.61 13.51 -0.09
N GLN A 136 -12.35 13.95 -0.08
CA GLN A 136 -12.03 15.38 0.07
C GLN A 136 -12.10 16.17 -1.24
N LYS A 137 -12.20 15.47 -2.39
CA LYS A 137 -12.25 16.06 -3.73
C LYS A 137 -11.07 16.98 -4.06
N ASP A 138 -9.91 16.70 -3.47
CA ASP A 138 -8.66 17.39 -3.74
C ASP A 138 -7.79 16.55 -4.70
N LYS A 139 -8.00 16.80 -5.99
CA LYS A 139 -7.30 16.09 -7.07
C LYS A 139 -5.79 16.31 -7.07
N SER A 140 -5.33 17.48 -6.60
CA SER A 140 -3.90 17.78 -6.59
C SER A 140 -3.19 16.94 -5.54
N ARG A 141 -3.75 16.86 -4.33
CA ARG A 141 -3.22 15.98 -3.28
C ARG A 141 -3.37 14.52 -3.67
N ALA A 142 -4.50 14.11 -4.23
CA ALA A 142 -4.69 12.74 -4.70
C ALA A 142 -3.62 12.31 -5.71
N LEU A 143 -3.39 13.14 -6.74
CA LEU A 143 -2.37 12.89 -7.76
C LEU A 143 -0.96 12.79 -7.15
N HIS A 144 -0.63 13.66 -6.19
CA HIS A 144 0.63 13.61 -5.48
C HIS A 144 0.79 12.28 -4.72
N TYR A 145 -0.20 11.89 -3.90
CA TYR A 145 -0.12 10.67 -3.10
C TYR A 145 -0.02 9.42 -3.95
N PHE A 146 -0.83 9.30 -5.01
CA PHE A 146 -0.71 8.15 -5.91
C PHE A 146 0.66 8.12 -6.62
N HIS A 147 1.17 9.27 -7.07
CA HIS A 147 2.48 9.33 -7.72
C HIS A 147 3.62 8.91 -6.80
N GLU A 148 3.66 9.43 -5.57
CA GLU A 148 4.61 8.99 -4.54
C GLU A 148 4.40 7.53 -4.18
N GLY A 149 3.15 7.05 -4.17
CA GLY A 149 2.81 5.64 -4.00
C GLY A 149 3.50 4.75 -5.03
N VAL A 150 3.57 5.17 -6.30
CA VAL A 150 4.34 4.44 -7.33
C VAL A 150 5.83 4.42 -6.97
N LYS A 151 6.41 5.53 -6.50
CA LYS A 151 7.82 5.55 -6.03
C LYS A 151 8.06 4.56 -4.90
N PHE A 152 7.11 4.46 -3.99
CA PHE A 152 7.11 3.54 -2.84
C PHE A 152 6.73 2.10 -3.19
N GLY A 153 6.42 1.81 -4.45
CA GLY A 153 6.13 0.47 -4.93
C GLY A 153 4.68 0.01 -4.77
N SER A 154 3.72 0.92 -4.65
CA SER A 154 2.29 0.61 -4.65
C SER A 154 1.81 0.28 -6.07
N ALA A 155 1.54 -1.00 -6.32
CA ALA A 155 0.90 -1.45 -7.55
C ALA A 155 -0.51 -0.87 -7.70
N GLY A 156 -1.26 -0.71 -6.60
CA GLY A 156 -2.61 -0.13 -6.63
C GLY A 156 -2.61 1.35 -7.02
N SER A 157 -1.64 2.13 -6.51
CA SER A 157 -1.43 3.51 -6.98
C SER A 157 -1.10 3.58 -8.48
N ALA A 158 -0.22 2.68 -8.95
CA ALA A 158 0.13 2.59 -10.36
C ALA A 158 -1.03 2.10 -11.25
N ASP A 159 -1.97 1.33 -10.70
CA ASP A 159 -3.19 0.87 -11.38
C ASP A 159 -4.27 1.95 -11.46
N TYR A 160 -4.37 2.79 -10.42
CA TYR A 160 -5.37 3.86 -10.35
C TYR A 160 -5.12 4.96 -11.39
N LEU A 161 -3.86 5.39 -11.53
CA LEU A 161 -3.48 6.56 -12.31
C LEU A 161 -3.83 6.46 -13.81
N PRO A 162 -3.60 5.36 -14.54
CA PRO A 162 -3.95 5.26 -15.96
C PRO A 162 -5.40 5.60 -16.27
N GLY A 163 -6.35 5.13 -15.45
CA GLY A 163 -7.77 5.43 -15.63
C GLY A 163 -8.06 6.92 -15.45
N GLU A 164 -7.52 7.52 -14.39
CA GLU A 164 -7.73 8.94 -14.08
C GLU A 164 -7.03 9.90 -15.05
N PHE A 165 -5.93 9.47 -15.69
CA PHE A 165 -5.29 10.23 -16.76
C PHE A 165 -6.04 10.14 -18.10
N GLN A 166 -6.88 9.13 -18.30
CA GLN A 166 -7.67 8.95 -19.53
C GLN A 166 -9.10 9.48 -19.45
N LYS A 167 -9.52 9.88 -18.25
CA LYS A 167 -10.87 10.33 -17.96
C LYS A 167 -10.97 11.85 -18.09
N VAL A 168 -12.00 12.32 -18.80
CA VAL A 168 -12.33 13.75 -18.82
C VAL A 168 -12.72 14.18 -17.41
N GLY A 169 -12.02 15.18 -16.88
CA GLY A 169 -12.21 15.61 -15.51
C GLY A 169 -11.69 14.59 -14.47
N GLY A 170 -10.75 13.72 -14.83
CA GLY A 170 -9.99 12.91 -13.87
C GLY A 170 -8.93 13.73 -13.12
N LEU A 171 -7.85 13.06 -12.69
CA LEU A 171 -6.75 13.66 -11.95
C LEU A 171 -5.77 14.48 -12.81
N ALA A 172 -5.76 14.29 -14.14
CA ALA A 172 -4.90 15.05 -15.03
C ALA A 172 -5.37 16.53 -15.13
N PRO A 173 -4.54 17.53 -14.73
CA PRO A 173 -4.97 18.93 -14.66
C PRO A 173 -5.33 19.55 -16.02
N SER A 174 -4.71 19.07 -17.10
CA SER A 174 -4.87 19.61 -18.46
C SER A 174 -5.81 18.77 -19.33
N GLY A 175 -6.62 17.92 -18.72
CA GLY A 175 -7.45 16.95 -19.43
C GLY A 175 -6.70 15.66 -19.76
N VAL A 176 -7.26 14.88 -20.68
CA VAL A 176 -6.79 13.53 -21.00
C VAL A 176 -5.32 13.53 -21.45
N ASP A 177 -4.50 12.69 -20.81
CA ASP A 177 -3.08 12.48 -21.12
C ASP A 177 -2.76 10.99 -21.17
N ASN A 178 -2.96 10.42 -22.37
CA ASN A 178 -2.70 9.01 -22.66
C ASN A 178 -1.23 8.62 -22.49
N SER A 179 -0.30 9.53 -22.79
CA SER A 179 1.14 9.23 -22.71
C SER A 179 1.59 8.97 -21.28
N ARG A 180 1.08 9.74 -20.30
CA ARG A 180 1.31 9.45 -18.88
C ARG A 180 0.62 8.19 -18.43
N ALA A 181 -0.62 7.98 -18.85
CA ALA A 181 -1.36 6.75 -18.54
C ALA A 181 -0.58 5.51 -18.98
N ASP A 182 0.01 5.52 -20.17
CA ASP A 182 0.81 4.42 -20.69
C ASP A 182 2.11 4.18 -19.89
N ARG A 183 2.78 5.25 -19.44
CA ARG A 183 3.96 5.10 -18.57
C ARG A 183 3.58 4.52 -17.21
N TYR A 184 2.48 4.97 -16.60
CA TYR A 184 2.00 4.35 -15.34
C TYR A 184 1.66 2.86 -15.50
N ARG A 185 1.10 2.44 -16.66
CA ARG A 185 0.86 1.02 -16.94
C ARG A 185 2.14 0.18 -16.96
N VAL A 186 3.26 0.75 -17.41
CA VAL A 186 4.56 0.07 -17.37
C VAL A 186 4.96 -0.19 -15.92
N PHE A 187 4.88 0.82 -15.05
CA PHE A 187 5.20 0.68 -13.63
C PHE A 187 4.24 -0.26 -12.90
N LYS A 188 2.93 -0.16 -13.18
CA LYS A 188 1.92 -1.10 -12.68
C LYS A 188 2.34 -2.53 -12.96
N LYS A 189 2.59 -2.88 -14.23
CA LYS A 189 3.00 -4.25 -14.61
C LYS A 189 4.28 -4.67 -13.90
N ALA A 190 5.26 -3.78 -13.78
CA ALA A 190 6.51 -4.08 -13.08
C ALA A 190 6.27 -4.41 -11.60
N LEU A 191 5.44 -3.62 -10.92
CA LEU A 191 5.09 -3.80 -9.50
C LEU A 191 4.21 -5.02 -9.25
N GLU A 192 3.32 -5.36 -10.18
CA GLU A 192 2.53 -6.61 -10.12
C GLU A 192 3.42 -7.85 -10.24
N HIS A 193 4.50 -7.78 -11.04
CA HIS A 193 5.45 -8.89 -11.16
C HIS A 193 6.45 -8.93 -10.00
N ASN A 194 6.87 -7.77 -9.49
CA ASN A 194 7.80 -7.66 -8.37
C ASN A 194 7.39 -6.51 -7.43
N PRO A 195 6.64 -6.83 -6.35
CA PRO A 195 6.20 -5.85 -5.35
C PRO A 195 7.31 -5.20 -4.53
N ASP A 196 8.54 -5.72 -4.60
CA ASP A 196 9.70 -5.19 -3.88
C ASP A 196 10.41 -4.07 -4.67
N LEU A 197 10.01 -3.81 -5.92
CA LEU A 197 10.54 -2.70 -6.71
C LEU A 197 10.17 -1.35 -6.09
N ARG A 198 11.11 -0.41 -6.16
CA ARG A 198 10.95 0.99 -5.78
C ARG A 198 11.47 1.88 -6.92
N PHE A 199 10.90 3.06 -7.04
CA PHE A 199 11.21 3.99 -8.13
C PHE A 199 11.53 5.40 -7.58
N PRO A 200 12.61 5.58 -6.82
CA PRO A 200 12.97 6.89 -6.26
C PRO A 200 13.23 7.96 -7.33
N ASN A 201 13.62 7.54 -8.55
CA ASN A 201 13.91 8.42 -9.67
C ASN A 201 12.75 8.55 -10.66
N LEU A 202 11.52 8.22 -10.26
CA LEU A 202 10.34 8.22 -11.14
C LEU A 202 10.13 9.55 -11.89
N ASP A 203 10.39 10.69 -11.25
CA ASP A 203 10.23 12.01 -11.85
C ASP A 203 11.13 12.25 -13.07
N ASN A 204 12.27 11.56 -13.17
CA ASN A 204 13.18 11.68 -14.31
C ASN A 204 12.59 11.11 -15.60
N VAL A 205 11.58 10.25 -15.48
CA VAL A 205 10.95 9.57 -16.62
C VAL A 205 9.44 9.79 -16.69
N LEU A 206 8.81 10.17 -15.59
CA LEU A 206 7.37 10.37 -15.48
C LEU A 206 7.05 11.54 -14.52
N PRO A 207 7.52 12.77 -14.81
CA PRO A 207 7.21 13.90 -13.94
C PRO A 207 5.72 14.21 -13.97
N LEU A 208 5.20 14.69 -12.84
CA LEU A 208 3.82 15.17 -12.75
C LEU A 208 3.56 16.34 -13.73
N PRO A 209 2.33 16.48 -14.26
CA PRO A 209 1.91 17.69 -14.97
C PRO A 209 2.13 18.94 -14.11
N PRO A 210 2.43 20.11 -14.72
CA PRO A 210 2.37 20.41 -16.15
C PRO A 210 3.68 20.12 -16.92
N THR A 211 4.70 19.54 -16.26
CA THR A 211 6.01 19.27 -16.87
C THR A 211 5.87 18.45 -18.16
N LYS A 212 6.68 18.68 -19.18
CA LYS A 212 6.62 17.83 -20.40
C LYS A 212 7.28 16.48 -20.14
N LEU A 213 6.73 15.42 -20.72
CA LEU A 213 7.33 14.10 -20.63
C LEU A 213 8.68 14.05 -21.34
N PRO A 214 9.73 13.47 -20.70
CA PRO A 214 11.01 13.19 -21.35
C PRO A 214 10.86 12.22 -22.53
N GLN A 215 11.80 12.24 -23.47
CA GLN A 215 11.81 11.25 -24.56
C GLN A 215 11.91 9.82 -24.03
N TRP A 216 11.23 8.90 -24.69
CA TRP A 216 11.22 7.48 -24.31
C TRP A 216 11.36 6.63 -25.57
N SER A 217 12.25 5.64 -25.54
CA SER A 217 12.52 4.68 -26.61
C SER A 217 11.32 3.78 -26.97
N GLY A 218 10.27 3.76 -26.13
CA GLY A 218 9.15 2.83 -26.24
C GLY A 218 9.38 1.48 -25.55
N LYS A 219 10.58 1.22 -25.02
CA LYS A 219 10.90 -0.01 -24.27
C LYS A 219 10.60 0.16 -22.78
N SER A 220 9.79 -0.72 -22.22
CA SER A 220 9.43 -0.70 -20.79
C SER A 220 10.64 -0.78 -19.86
N GLU A 221 11.64 -1.57 -20.23
CA GLU A 221 12.87 -1.78 -19.46
C GLU A 221 13.66 -0.48 -19.27
N ASP A 222 13.71 0.38 -20.29
CA ASP A 222 14.42 1.65 -20.23
C ASP A 222 13.78 2.59 -19.19
N LEU A 223 12.44 2.65 -19.14
CA LEU A 223 11.71 3.45 -18.11
C LEU A 223 11.95 2.89 -16.71
N ILE A 224 11.78 1.58 -16.55
CA ILE A 224 11.90 0.91 -15.25
C ILE A 224 13.31 1.09 -14.70
N ASN A 225 14.34 0.94 -15.54
CA ASN A 225 15.73 1.07 -15.10
C ASN A 225 16.13 2.51 -14.82
N ALA A 226 15.62 3.49 -15.57
CA ALA A 226 15.88 4.91 -15.31
C ALA A 226 15.10 5.45 -14.09
N ALA A 227 14.04 4.76 -13.65
CA ALA A 227 13.24 5.14 -12.49
C ALA A 227 13.70 4.52 -11.15
N LYS A 228 14.46 3.41 -11.20
CA LYS A 228 15.11 2.80 -10.04
C LYS A 228 16.17 3.73 -9.45
#